data_AF-A0A2V9D0H6-F1
#
_entry.id   AF-A0A2V9D0H6-F1
#
_cell.length_a   1.000
_cell.length_b   1.000
_cell.length_c   1.000
_cell.angle_alpha   90.00
_cell.angle_beta   90.00
_cell.angle_gamma   90.00
#
_symmetry.space_group_name_H-M   'P 1'
#
loop_
_entity.id
_entity.type
_entity.pdbx_description
1 polymer ?
#
loop_
_entity_poly.entity_id
_entity_poly.type
_entity_poly.pdbx_seq_one_letter_code
_entity_poly.pdbx_strand_id
1 'polypeptide(L)'
;MNPDPSANGLLHVHNEWLQFLTLTTTKTDCPGLGRSHHMVRDMRRHAVCYVRQRRRSQVRAMKTNPFSRGCRPAAYAIFFLAAGLAFSAGTSPEFPDPGHPHMSRAQQQKLGLQAAAQVYQQVPVLPDSSPETQYIQALGKRLVAVIPKDRSWPYQFHVVAQKEVNAFALPGGPMFVNIGTITTVDNEAELAGVMAHEMGHVYMQHSAKQQEKSALVGGIANIVGAIAGGLGGGVGGVAQTGIQIGAGTLMLKYSRADESQADAFGAIVLWKAHYNPMALADFFRKLQATNQNGPQFLSDHPNPGNREEAIQNEVRAWPPENYLPDSPQFATVRAHAPGVHAYTAQEIASGAKNGRWQAENSKNGAVFRGASANGTPIALVPAAPISAVQPSGKFQSTDVDEAMIDRPDNWQVIPGQQSSVTIAPRAGASGGAVAYGVVIQSVSLSGGSEANAQQVTSAIAQGLESGDSNMKQNGNVETITVAGMPAGSLQLTTVSPMLGQDGSEQLERDWLVAVPRGGGKAIYFVFVAPQANFDQLKPTFDKMLSSVRF
;
A
#
# COMPACT_ATOMS: atom_id res chain seq x y z
N MET A 1 34.01 -46.97 -30.05
CA MET A 1 35.16 -46.40 -29.32
C MET A 1 34.63 -45.91 -27.99
N ASN A 2 35.08 -46.54 -26.90
CA ASN A 2 34.78 -46.23 -25.49
C ASN A 2 35.75 -45.11 -24.99
N PRO A 3 35.55 -44.45 -23.83
CA PRO A 3 34.82 -44.99 -22.67
C PRO A 3 33.71 -44.11 -22.08
N ASP A 4 32.62 -44.81 -21.76
CA ASP A 4 31.83 -44.66 -20.53
C ASP A 4 32.71 -44.83 -19.27
N PRO A 5 32.37 -44.19 -18.12
CA PRO A 5 31.77 -45.02 -17.08
C PRO A 5 30.59 -44.35 -16.35
N SER A 6 29.39 -44.92 -16.51
CA SER A 6 28.63 -45.71 -15.51
C SER A 6 29.13 -45.64 -14.07
N ALA A 7 28.31 -45.77 -13.02
CA ALA A 7 26.88 -45.94 -12.80
C ALA A 7 26.72 -46.07 -11.27
N ASN A 8 25.49 -46.34 -10.83
CA ASN A 8 25.06 -46.78 -9.50
C ASN A 8 24.74 -45.63 -8.54
N GLY A 9 23.65 -45.67 -7.78
CA GLY A 9 22.71 -46.74 -7.50
C GLY A 9 21.86 -46.32 -6.31
N LEU A 10 20.72 -46.98 -6.16
CA LEU A 10 19.68 -46.74 -5.17
C LEU A 10 20.14 -46.79 -3.69
N LEU A 11 19.30 -46.14 -2.85
CA LEU A 11 18.89 -46.54 -1.49
C LEU A 11 19.97 -46.79 -0.42
N HIS A 12 19.96 -45.98 0.64
CA HIS A 12 20.05 -46.30 2.09
C HIS A 12 20.70 -45.12 2.85
N VAL A 13 20.55 -44.82 4.14
CA VAL A 13 19.66 -45.14 5.28
C VAL A 13 20.02 -44.08 6.35
N HIS A 14 19.02 -43.70 7.15
CA HIS A 14 19.02 -43.11 8.51
C HIS A 14 20.32 -42.85 9.31
N ASN A 15 20.21 -41.80 10.16
CA ASN A 15 20.70 -41.68 11.56
C ASN A 15 22.25 -41.72 11.76
N GLU A 16 22.95 -40.97 12.62
CA GLU A 16 22.79 -40.34 13.94
C GLU A 16 23.82 -39.16 13.98
N TRP A 17 23.72 -38.10 14.80
CA TRP A 17 23.93 -38.13 16.25
C TRP A 17 23.40 -36.87 16.95
N LEU A 18 22.76 -37.17 18.09
CA LEU A 18 22.29 -36.31 19.17
C LEU A 18 23.43 -35.70 20.00
N GLN A 19 23.15 -34.54 20.61
CA GLN A 19 23.43 -34.14 22.00
C GLN A 19 22.99 -32.66 22.15
N PHE A 20 22.22 -32.14 23.13
CA PHE A 20 22.08 -32.44 24.55
C PHE A 20 20.77 -31.82 25.13
N LEU A 21 20.15 -32.56 26.06
CA LEU A 21 19.21 -32.24 27.17
C LEU A 21 17.88 -31.48 27.00
N THR A 22 16.80 -32.25 27.22
CA THR A 22 15.54 -31.89 27.89
C THR A 22 15.73 -31.72 29.41
N LEU A 23 15.04 -30.76 30.02
CA LEU A 23 14.60 -30.84 31.42
C LEU A 23 13.15 -30.36 31.51
N THR A 24 12.27 -31.34 31.63
CA THR A 24 10.91 -31.23 32.16
C THR A 24 10.97 -30.93 33.65
N THR A 25 10.06 -30.08 34.15
CA THR A 25 9.74 -30.05 35.59
C THR A 25 8.30 -30.49 35.78
N THR A 26 8.16 -31.55 36.55
CA THR A 26 6.92 -32.18 37.01
C THR A 26 6.36 -31.43 38.22
N LYS A 27 5.04 -31.51 38.36
CA LYS A 27 4.25 -31.00 39.49
C LYS A 27 3.77 -32.21 40.31
N THR A 28 4.03 -32.23 41.60
CA THR A 28 3.36 -33.08 42.60
C THR A 28 3.32 -32.37 43.95
N ASP A 29 2.22 -32.59 44.67
CA ASP A 29 1.73 -31.84 45.83
C ASP A 29 2.28 -32.29 47.22
N CYS A 30 2.37 -31.30 48.13
CA CYS A 30 2.08 -31.30 49.59
C CYS A 30 2.97 -32.11 50.60
N PRO A 31 2.94 -31.82 51.94
CA PRO A 31 2.60 -30.59 52.70
C PRO A 31 3.55 -30.24 53.89
N GLY A 32 3.39 -29.05 54.50
CA GLY A 32 3.49 -28.86 55.97
C GLY A 32 4.62 -27.98 56.57
N LEU A 33 4.19 -27.02 57.43
CA LEU A 33 4.92 -26.31 58.52
C LEU A 33 6.10 -25.39 58.11
N GLY A 34 6.30 -24.16 58.60
CA GLY A 34 5.67 -23.34 59.61
C GLY A 34 6.58 -22.12 59.88
N ARG A 35 5.96 -20.96 60.12
CA ARG A 35 6.39 -19.77 60.92
C ARG A 35 7.80 -19.13 60.78
N SER A 36 7.71 -17.78 60.83
CA SER A 36 8.48 -16.82 61.65
C SER A 36 9.80 -16.18 61.16
N HIS A 37 9.71 -14.85 61.00
CA HIS A 37 10.49 -13.75 61.60
C HIS A 37 11.98 -13.49 61.29
N HIS A 38 12.26 -12.18 61.16
CA HIS A 38 13.50 -11.46 61.52
C HIS A 38 14.73 -11.78 60.65
N MET A 39 15.77 -10.97 60.43
CA MET A 39 16.24 -9.62 60.81
C MET A 39 17.55 -9.47 59.99
N VAL A 40 17.88 -8.31 59.39
CA VAL A 40 19.02 -7.43 59.79
C VAL A 40 20.45 -7.86 59.35
N ARG A 41 21.09 -6.88 58.68
CA ARG A 41 22.53 -6.51 58.63
C ARG A 41 23.58 -7.38 57.90
N ASP A 42 24.21 -6.70 56.93
CA ASP A 42 25.60 -6.19 56.97
C ASP A 42 26.73 -7.23 57.02
N MET A 43 27.60 -7.25 55.99
CA MET A 43 29.01 -7.59 56.16
C MET A 43 29.89 -7.04 55.02
N ARG A 44 30.83 -6.18 55.44
CA ARG A 44 32.12 -5.81 54.81
C ARG A 44 32.99 -7.04 54.49
N ARG A 45 33.96 -6.92 53.55
CA ARG A 45 35.42 -7.23 53.69
C ARG A 45 36.22 -6.55 52.54
N HIS A 46 37.16 -5.63 52.85
CA HIS A 46 38.66 -5.75 52.88
C HIS A 46 39.37 -5.81 51.51
N ALA A 47 40.61 -5.37 51.26
CA ALA A 47 41.60 -4.38 51.76
C ALA A 47 42.86 -4.59 50.86
N VAL A 48 43.35 -3.56 50.16
CA VAL A 48 44.68 -2.88 50.27
C VAL A 48 45.96 -3.73 50.11
N CYS A 49 46.86 -3.30 49.18
CA CYS A 49 48.34 -3.20 49.25
C CYS A 49 48.94 -3.01 47.83
N TYR A 50 50.07 -2.37 47.48
CA TYR A 50 51.14 -1.53 48.08
C TYR A 50 52.08 -1.18 46.88
N VAL A 51 52.64 0.02 46.62
CA VAL A 51 54.02 0.48 46.97
C VAL A 51 54.33 1.74 46.13
N ARG A 52 55.11 2.65 46.73
CA ARG A 52 55.56 3.96 46.26
C ARG A 52 57.08 4.08 46.52
N GLN A 53 57.88 4.71 45.65
CA GLN A 53 59.07 5.55 45.98
C GLN A 53 59.79 6.07 44.72
N ARG A 54 59.89 7.40 44.48
CA ARG A 54 60.94 8.42 44.87
C ARG A 54 62.21 8.36 43.99
N ARG A 55 62.88 9.43 43.51
CA ARG A 55 63.42 10.71 44.10
C ARG A 55 63.77 11.70 42.95
N ARG A 56 63.47 13.01 43.04
CA ARG A 56 64.25 14.19 43.52
C ARG A 56 65.54 14.61 42.74
N SER A 57 65.40 15.71 41.97
CA SER A 57 66.17 16.99 41.98
C SER A 57 67.70 17.03 41.99
N GLN A 58 68.30 17.72 41.00
CA GLN A 58 69.49 18.56 41.17
C GLN A 58 69.45 19.83 40.29
N VAL A 59 69.90 20.94 40.87
CA VAL A 59 70.17 22.26 40.29
C VAL A 59 71.68 22.51 40.44
N ARG A 60 72.36 23.01 39.40
CA ARG A 60 73.57 23.86 39.54
C ARG A 60 73.87 24.64 38.25
N ALA A 61 74.37 25.85 38.44
CA ALA A 61 74.60 26.90 37.44
C ALA A 61 76.10 27.25 37.30
N MET A 62 76.51 27.78 36.13
CA MET A 62 77.60 28.79 35.88
C MET A 62 77.74 28.98 34.34
N LYS A 63 77.44 30.17 33.76
CA LYS A 63 78.34 31.32 33.42
C LYS A 63 79.51 30.90 32.48
N THR A 64 79.79 31.43 31.27
CA THR A 64 79.80 32.82 30.71
C THR A 64 79.83 32.87 29.15
N ASN A 65 79.36 34.00 28.58
CA ASN A 65 79.32 34.56 27.18
C ASN A 65 80.68 34.68 26.40
N PRO A 66 80.79 35.24 25.13
CA PRO A 66 79.79 35.80 24.15
C PRO A 66 80.04 35.47 22.64
N PHE A 67 79.27 36.11 21.73
CA PHE A 67 79.32 36.16 20.24
C PHE A 67 78.63 34.96 19.52
N SER A 68 77.69 35.11 18.58
CA SER A 68 77.50 36.15 17.58
C SER A 68 76.03 36.15 17.05
N ARG A 69 75.75 37.17 16.24
CA ARG A 69 74.46 37.62 15.69
C ARG A 69 73.65 36.54 14.98
N GLY A 70 72.33 36.58 15.14
CA GLY A 70 71.39 35.87 14.28
C GLY A 70 69.94 36.02 14.75
N CYS A 71 69.22 36.97 14.17
CA CYS A 71 67.79 37.16 14.39
C CYS A 71 66.96 35.90 14.03
N ARG A 72 65.83 35.77 14.74
CA ARG A 72 64.59 35.02 14.45
C ARG A 72 64.44 33.63 15.11
N PRO A 73 63.56 33.55 16.13
CA PRO A 73 62.59 32.47 16.17
C PRO A 73 61.20 33.01 16.53
N ALA A 74 60.40 33.35 15.53
CA ALA A 74 58.98 33.67 15.71
C ALA A 74 58.13 33.15 14.54
N ALA A 75 58.49 31.99 13.98
CA ALA A 75 57.82 31.41 12.81
C ALA A 75 57.36 29.96 12.99
N TYR A 76 57.46 29.37 14.19
CA TYR A 76 57.02 27.99 14.45
C TYR A 76 55.84 27.85 15.43
N ALA A 77 55.24 28.96 15.87
CA ALA A 77 54.00 28.93 16.68
C ALA A 77 52.71 29.15 15.85
N ILE A 78 52.82 29.53 14.58
CA ILE A 78 51.66 29.79 13.70
C ILE A 78 51.33 28.57 12.83
N PHE A 79 52.25 27.62 12.65
CA PHE A 79 52.00 26.42 11.85
C PHE A 79 51.21 25.31 12.57
N PHE A 80 51.07 25.38 13.90
CA PHE A 80 50.24 24.42 14.66
C PHE A 80 48.83 24.94 14.98
N LEU A 81 48.51 26.22 14.73
CA LEU A 81 47.16 26.75 14.95
C LEU A 81 46.26 26.65 13.69
N ALA A 82 46.83 26.39 12.51
CA ALA A 82 46.08 26.26 11.26
C ALA A 82 45.63 24.81 10.94
N ALA A 83 46.09 23.82 11.69
CA ALA A 83 45.76 22.40 11.47
C ALA A 83 44.57 21.89 12.31
N GLY A 84 43.95 22.75 13.13
CA GLY A 84 42.86 22.38 14.04
C GLY A 84 41.43 22.67 13.57
N LEU A 85 41.25 23.22 12.37
CA LEU A 85 39.94 23.54 11.78
C LEU A 85 39.69 22.71 10.50
N ALA A 86 39.98 21.41 10.55
CA ALA A 86 39.19 20.49 9.75
C ALA A 86 37.81 20.43 10.42
N PHE A 87 36.95 21.41 10.12
CA PHE A 87 35.51 21.24 10.32
C PHE A 87 35.18 19.91 9.64
N SER A 88 34.79 18.89 10.42
CA SER A 88 34.04 17.77 9.86
C SER A 88 32.75 18.39 9.35
N ALA A 89 32.78 18.88 8.11
CA ALA A 89 31.58 19.18 7.37
C ALA A 89 30.83 17.84 7.34
N GLY A 90 29.70 17.79 8.06
CA GLY A 90 28.87 16.59 8.10
C GLY A 90 28.62 16.12 6.66
N THR A 91 28.61 14.81 6.46
CA THR A 91 28.27 14.26 5.15
C THR A 91 26.77 14.45 4.96
N SER A 92 26.37 15.21 3.95
CA SER A 92 24.96 15.33 3.59
C SER A 92 24.37 13.94 3.36
N PRO A 93 23.14 13.67 3.85
CA PRO A 93 22.53 12.36 3.67
C PRO A 93 22.33 12.02 2.19
N GLU A 94 22.51 10.75 1.86
CA GLU A 94 22.22 10.20 0.53
C GLU A 94 20.99 9.29 0.59
N PHE A 95 20.20 9.28 -0.49
CA PHE A 95 19.06 8.37 -0.56
C PHE A 95 19.51 6.91 -0.69
N PRO A 96 18.90 5.99 0.06
CA PRO A 96 19.25 4.57 -0.03
C PRO A 96 18.90 3.99 -1.41
N ASP A 97 19.53 2.87 -1.77
CA ASP A 97 19.12 2.09 -2.93
C ASP A 97 17.80 1.37 -2.63
N PRO A 98 16.72 1.63 -3.39
CA PRO A 98 15.44 0.96 -3.19
C PRO A 98 15.45 -0.51 -3.61
N GLY A 99 16.48 -0.99 -4.31
CA GLY A 99 16.60 -2.35 -4.82
C GLY A 99 15.64 -2.68 -5.95
N HIS A 100 15.59 -3.96 -6.32
CA HIS A 100 14.87 -4.45 -7.51
C HIS A 100 13.91 -5.59 -7.16
N PRO A 101 12.64 -5.30 -6.80
CA PRO A 101 11.61 -6.34 -6.73
C PRO A 101 11.38 -6.97 -8.13
N HIS A 102 10.87 -8.20 -8.17
CA HIS A 102 10.39 -8.86 -9.39
C HIS A 102 9.29 -8.06 -10.10
N MET A 103 8.41 -7.39 -9.33
CA MET A 103 7.38 -6.52 -9.92
C MET A 103 8.02 -5.23 -10.46
N SER A 104 7.92 -5.01 -11.77
CA SER A 104 8.42 -3.79 -12.42
C SER A 104 7.71 -2.52 -11.93
N ARG A 105 8.37 -1.36 -12.07
CA ARG A 105 7.77 -0.06 -11.69
C ARG A 105 6.45 0.23 -12.41
N ALA A 106 6.35 -0.15 -13.69
CA ALA A 106 5.12 0.01 -14.47
C ALA A 106 3.97 -0.86 -13.92
N GLN A 107 4.27 -2.09 -13.52
CA GLN A 107 3.28 -2.97 -12.87
C GLN A 107 2.84 -2.42 -11.51
N GLN A 108 3.77 -1.89 -10.71
CA GLN A 108 3.44 -1.27 -9.41
C GLN A 108 2.58 -0.02 -9.59
N GLN A 109 2.90 0.86 -10.54
CA GLN A 109 2.07 2.03 -10.87
C GLN A 109 0.66 1.62 -11.26
N LYS A 110 0.54 0.66 -12.18
CA LYS A 110 -0.75 0.13 -12.60
C LYS A 110 -1.57 -0.41 -11.42
N LEU A 111 -0.94 -1.23 -10.58
CA LEU A 111 -1.56 -1.81 -9.40
C LEU A 111 -2.04 -0.72 -8.41
N GLY A 112 -1.23 0.31 -8.21
CA GLY A 112 -1.57 1.47 -7.41
C GLY A 112 -2.79 2.22 -7.88
N LEU A 113 -2.84 2.54 -9.18
CA LEU A 113 -3.97 3.25 -9.78
C LEU A 113 -5.26 2.43 -9.65
N GLN A 114 -5.19 1.12 -9.80
CA GLN A 114 -6.34 0.23 -9.62
C GLN A 114 -6.82 0.19 -8.17
N ALA A 115 -5.89 0.10 -7.22
CA ALA A 115 -6.21 0.17 -5.80
C ALA A 115 -6.77 1.55 -5.40
N ALA A 116 -6.25 2.64 -5.98
CA ALA A 116 -6.73 3.99 -5.72
C ALA A 116 -8.16 4.20 -6.22
N ALA A 117 -8.49 3.71 -7.43
CA ALA A 117 -9.86 3.72 -7.92
C ALA A 117 -10.83 3.02 -6.95
N GLN A 118 -10.40 1.90 -6.36
CA GLN A 118 -11.17 1.18 -5.35
C GLN A 118 -11.29 1.96 -4.03
N VAL A 119 -10.22 2.62 -3.56
CA VAL A 119 -10.29 3.50 -2.39
C VAL A 119 -11.37 4.57 -2.58
N TYR A 120 -11.41 5.21 -3.75
CA TYR A 120 -12.41 6.22 -4.09
C TYR A 120 -13.86 5.71 -4.12
N GLN A 121 -14.09 4.40 -4.21
CA GLN A 121 -15.42 3.80 -4.08
C GLN A 121 -15.80 3.53 -2.61
N GLN A 122 -14.80 3.37 -1.73
CA GLN A 122 -14.94 2.81 -0.39
C GLN A 122 -14.79 3.86 0.72
N VAL A 123 -14.26 5.05 0.43
CA VAL A 123 -13.96 6.07 1.46
C VAL A 123 -14.38 7.46 1.00
N PRO A 124 -14.77 8.37 1.93
CA PRO A 124 -15.06 9.76 1.60
C PRO A 124 -13.76 10.51 1.28
N VAL A 125 -13.55 10.85 0.03
CA VAL A 125 -12.37 11.62 -0.42
C VAL A 125 -12.78 13.08 -0.59
N LEU A 126 -11.95 13.99 -0.08
CA LEU A 126 -12.13 15.42 -0.30
C LEU A 126 -11.77 15.78 -1.75
N PRO A 127 -12.52 16.68 -2.41
CA PRO A 127 -12.23 17.08 -3.78
C PRO A 127 -10.90 17.82 -3.87
N ASP A 128 -10.29 17.79 -5.06
CA ASP A 128 -9.03 18.50 -5.36
C ASP A 128 -9.14 20.03 -5.17
N SER A 129 -10.36 20.57 -5.15
CA SER A 129 -10.63 21.98 -4.88
C SER A 129 -10.63 22.33 -3.39
N SER A 130 -10.62 21.34 -2.48
CA SER A 130 -10.59 21.61 -1.04
C SER A 130 -9.26 22.23 -0.61
N PRO A 131 -9.26 23.20 0.33
CA PRO A 131 -8.03 23.80 0.86
C PRO A 131 -7.04 22.75 1.39
N GLU A 132 -7.55 21.72 2.05
CA GLU A 132 -6.79 20.59 2.60
C GLU A 132 -6.06 19.83 1.49
N THR A 133 -6.79 19.39 0.45
CA THR A 133 -6.20 18.62 -0.65
C THR A 133 -5.19 19.45 -1.42
N GLN A 134 -5.49 20.73 -1.69
CA GLN A 134 -4.54 21.63 -2.38
C GLN A 134 -3.24 21.81 -1.59
N TYR A 135 -3.35 22.01 -0.27
CA TYR A 135 -2.19 22.14 0.59
C TYR A 135 -1.37 20.84 0.67
N ILE A 136 -2.04 19.70 0.86
CA ILE A 136 -1.39 18.38 0.87
C ILE A 136 -0.67 18.10 -0.46
N GLN A 137 -1.28 18.44 -1.60
CA GLN A 137 -0.64 18.31 -2.91
C GLN A 137 0.58 19.24 -3.04
N ALA A 138 0.49 20.48 -2.55
CA ALA A 138 1.60 21.43 -2.58
C ALA A 138 2.77 20.98 -1.69
N LEU A 139 2.49 20.52 -0.46
CA LEU A 139 3.47 19.95 0.45
C LEU A 139 4.11 18.69 -0.16
N GLY A 140 3.29 17.77 -0.65
CA GLY A 140 3.77 16.56 -1.34
C GLY A 140 4.69 16.87 -2.52
N LYS A 141 4.33 17.86 -3.36
CA LYS A 141 5.18 18.32 -4.46
C LYS A 141 6.55 18.84 -3.98
N ARG A 142 6.59 19.54 -2.84
CA ARG A 142 7.84 20.00 -2.22
C ARG A 142 8.71 18.83 -1.78
N LEU A 143 8.13 17.83 -1.12
CA LEU A 143 8.84 16.63 -0.66
C LEU A 143 9.33 15.77 -1.84
N VAL A 144 8.54 15.66 -2.91
CA VAL A 144 8.94 14.92 -4.12
C VAL A 144 10.09 15.60 -4.86
N ALA A 145 10.15 16.94 -4.83
CA ALA A 145 11.16 17.71 -5.56
C ALA A 145 12.61 17.44 -5.10
N VAL A 146 12.81 16.95 -3.88
CA VAL A 146 14.14 16.62 -3.36
C VAL A 146 14.61 15.20 -3.71
N ILE A 147 13.71 14.34 -4.23
CA ILE A 147 14.03 12.97 -4.61
C ILE A 147 14.63 12.96 -6.03
N PRO A 148 15.74 12.23 -6.27
CA PRO A 148 16.30 12.06 -7.61
C PRO A 148 15.26 11.57 -8.62
N LYS A 149 15.15 12.25 -9.77
CA LYS A 149 14.08 12.01 -10.77
C LYS A 149 14.05 10.57 -11.28
N ASP A 150 15.22 9.94 -11.44
CA ASP A 150 15.38 8.55 -11.88
C ASP A 150 14.87 7.54 -10.85
N ARG A 151 14.82 7.93 -9.56
CA ARG A 151 14.34 7.11 -8.44
C ARG A 151 12.97 7.54 -7.91
N SER A 152 12.42 8.65 -8.38
CA SER A 152 11.12 9.19 -7.96
C SER A 152 9.94 8.48 -8.61
N TRP A 153 8.75 8.57 -8.01
CA TRP A 153 7.49 7.98 -8.46
C TRP A 153 6.48 9.08 -8.83
N PRO A 154 5.46 8.78 -9.66
CA PRO A 154 4.39 9.72 -9.97
C PRO A 154 3.40 9.82 -8.80
N TYR A 155 3.84 10.43 -7.69
CA TYR A 155 3.03 10.56 -6.48
C TYR A 155 1.76 11.37 -6.71
N GLN A 156 0.65 10.89 -6.15
CA GLN A 156 -0.64 11.58 -6.14
C GLN A 156 -1.11 11.65 -4.70
N PHE A 157 -1.47 12.84 -4.22
CA PHE A 157 -1.81 13.06 -2.83
C PHE A 157 -3.29 13.44 -2.70
N HIS A 158 -3.98 12.72 -1.83
CA HIS A 158 -5.41 12.82 -1.62
C HIS A 158 -5.70 12.94 -0.12
N VAL A 159 -6.83 13.56 0.22
CA VAL A 159 -7.28 13.68 1.62
C VAL A 159 -8.55 12.89 1.81
N VAL A 160 -8.57 12.04 2.83
CA VAL A 160 -9.76 11.26 3.23
C VAL A 160 -10.42 11.97 4.41
N ALA A 161 -11.73 12.17 4.33
CA ALA A 161 -12.53 12.79 5.38
C ALA A 161 -12.78 11.81 6.55
N GLN A 162 -11.71 11.29 7.13
CA GLN A 162 -11.74 10.32 8.22
C GLN A 162 -11.14 10.90 9.51
N LYS A 163 -11.85 10.70 10.64
CA LYS A 163 -11.50 11.26 11.95
C LYS A 163 -10.21 10.66 12.53
N GLU A 164 -9.97 9.38 12.28
CA GLU A 164 -8.82 8.68 12.83
C GLU A 164 -7.51 9.21 12.22
N VAL A 165 -6.48 9.33 13.05
CA VAL A 165 -5.12 9.65 12.59
C VAL A 165 -4.62 8.48 11.76
N ASN A 166 -4.42 8.71 10.47
CA ASN A 166 -3.75 7.78 9.56
C ASN A 166 -3.24 8.46 8.30
N ALA A 167 -2.31 7.81 7.62
CA ALA A 167 -1.97 8.06 6.23
C ALA A 167 -1.53 6.72 5.63
N PHE A 168 -1.72 6.53 4.33
CA PHE A 168 -1.25 5.31 3.68
C PHE A 168 -0.85 5.58 2.23
N ALA A 169 0.16 4.84 1.79
CA ALA A 169 0.57 4.81 0.39
C ALA A 169 0.20 3.50 -0.31
N LEU A 170 -0.19 3.62 -1.57
CA LEU A 170 -0.38 2.54 -2.51
C LEU A 170 0.87 2.33 -3.37
N PRO A 171 1.07 1.10 -3.91
CA PRO A 171 2.14 0.85 -4.87
C PRO A 171 2.17 1.91 -5.96
N GLY A 172 3.35 2.40 -6.33
CA GLY A 172 3.49 3.29 -7.48
C GLY A 172 3.09 4.75 -7.29
N GLY A 173 2.66 5.18 -6.10
CA GLY A 173 2.62 6.61 -5.74
C GLY A 173 1.29 7.23 -5.27
N PRO A 174 0.09 6.62 -5.43
CA PRO A 174 -1.10 7.20 -4.82
C PRO A 174 -1.01 7.17 -3.29
N MET A 175 -1.36 8.26 -2.65
CA MET A 175 -1.20 8.47 -1.21
C MET A 175 -2.41 9.19 -0.64
N PHE A 176 -2.84 8.72 0.52
CA PHE A 176 -4.03 9.21 1.20
C PHE A 176 -3.67 9.64 2.61
N VAL A 177 -4.05 10.86 2.97
CA VAL A 177 -3.86 11.43 4.32
C VAL A 177 -5.22 11.65 4.93
N ASN A 178 -5.46 11.11 6.13
CA ASN A 178 -6.72 11.37 6.81
C ASN A 178 -6.76 12.80 7.34
N ILE A 179 -7.93 13.43 7.30
CA ILE A 179 -8.14 14.75 7.91
C ILE A 179 -7.80 14.75 9.40
N GLY A 180 -8.03 13.63 10.09
CA GLY A 180 -7.60 13.41 11.48
C GLY A 180 -6.10 13.66 11.71
N THR A 181 -5.26 13.28 10.76
CA THR A 181 -3.81 13.53 10.80
C THR A 181 -3.51 15.03 10.72
N ILE A 182 -4.13 15.73 9.77
CA ILE A 182 -3.98 17.18 9.60
C ILE A 182 -4.43 17.94 10.86
N THR A 183 -5.48 17.47 11.53
CA THR A 183 -5.95 18.09 12.78
C THR A 183 -5.07 17.78 14.00
N THR A 184 -4.25 16.73 13.95
CA THR A 184 -3.48 16.24 15.10
C THR A 184 -2.03 16.73 15.13
N VAL A 185 -1.45 17.05 13.98
CA VAL A 185 -0.07 17.57 13.90
C VAL A 185 0.07 18.92 14.59
N ASP A 186 1.21 19.15 15.24
CA ASP A 186 1.49 20.39 15.97
C ASP A 186 2.15 21.46 15.11
N ASN A 187 2.81 21.05 14.04
CA ASN A 187 3.55 21.88 13.10
C ASN A 187 3.62 21.20 11.73
N GLU A 188 4.04 21.95 10.73
CA GLU A 188 4.11 21.50 9.34
C GLU A 188 5.16 20.38 9.15
N ALA A 189 6.24 20.41 9.93
CA ALA A 189 7.30 19.41 9.82
C ALA A 189 6.81 18.01 10.25
N GLU A 190 5.91 17.92 11.24
CA GLU A 190 5.29 16.63 11.63
C GLU A 190 4.44 16.04 10.50
N LEU A 191 3.62 16.87 9.85
CA LEU A 191 2.81 16.44 8.70
C LEU A 191 3.68 16.02 7.53
N ALA A 192 4.71 16.82 7.23
CA ALA A 192 5.72 16.49 6.24
C ALA A 192 6.40 15.15 6.58
N GLY A 193 6.65 14.88 7.87
CA GLY A 193 7.24 13.63 8.33
C GLY A 193 6.35 12.42 8.07
N VAL A 194 5.05 12.52 8.38
CA VAL A 194 4.08 11.45 8.07
C VAL A 194 4.05 11.18 6.56
N MET A 195 3.97 12.23 5.74
CA MET A 195 3.99 12.07 4.28
C MET A 195 5.31 11.48 3.77
N ALA A 196 6.45 11.91 4.32
CA ALA A 196 7.77 11.42 3.92
C ALA A 196 7.97 9.94 4.31
N HIS A 197 7.44 9.51 5.46
CA HIS A 197 7.40 8.10 5.87
C HIS A 197 6.63 7.24 4.87
N GLU A 198 5.42 7.66 4.50
CA GLU A 198 4.59 6.97 3.50
C GLU A 198 5.27 6.94 2.12
N MET A 199 5.89 8.05 1.71
CA MET A 199 6.71 8.10 0.50
C MET A 199 7.89 7.12 0.58
N GLY A 200 8.43 6.86 1.77
CA GLY A 200 9.46 5.87 2.02
C GLY A 200 9.01 4.44 1.69
N HIS A 201 7.77 4.08 2.03
CA HIS A 201 7.22 2.77 1.66
C HIS A 201 7.12 2.59 0.13
N VAL A 202 6.76 3.64 -0.60
CA VAL A 202 6.73 3.63 -2.08
C VAL A 202 8.13 3.62 -2.67
N TYR A 203 9.02 4.50 -2.19
CA TYR A 203 10.40 4.63 -2.65
C TYR A 203 11.12 3.29 -2.50
N MET A 204 11.05 2.68 -1.32
CA MET A 204 11.67 1.39 -1.00
C MET A 204 10.89 0.18 -1.55
N GLN A 205 9.76 0.40 -2.22
CA GLN A 205 8.95 -0.64 -2.87
C GLN A 205 8.50 -1.75 -1.91
N HIS A 206 8.17 -1.39 -0.65
CA HIS A 206 7.85 -2.36 0.40
C HIS A 206 6.64 -3.23 0.04
N SER A 207 5.59 -2.65 -0.55
CA SER A 207 4.40 -3.41 -0.96
C SER A 207 4.68 -4.46 -2.05
N ALA A 208 5.61 -4.17 -2.98
CA ALA A 208 6.01 -5.12 -4.02
C ALA A 208 6.86 -6.26 -3.44
N LYS A 209 7.85 -5.92 -2.59
CA LYS A 209 8.70 -6.89 -1.91
C LYS A 209 7.91 -7.80 -0.97
N GLN A 210 6.87 -7.28 -0.31
CA GLN A 210 6.01 -8.05 0.59
C GLN A 210 5.13 -9.04 -0.18
N GLN A 211 4.62 -8.65 -1.35
CA GLN A 211 3.88 -9.53 -2.25
C GLN A 211 4.74 -10.67 -2.79
N GLU A 212 6.04 -10.46 -3.00
CA GLU A 212 6.96 -11.52 -3.44
C GLU A 212 7.28 -12.54 -2.33
N LYS A 213 7.45 -12.06 -1.09
CA LYS A 213 7.75 -12.91 0.08
C LYS A 213 6.57 -13.80 0.47
N SER A 214 5.35 -13.36 0.16
CA SER A 214 4.14 -14.13 0.38
C SER A 214 3.85 -14.89 -0.91
N ALA A 215 3.99 -16.23 -0.95
CA ALA A 215 3.63 -17.04 -2.13
C ALA A 215 2.10 -17.03 -2.47
N LEU A 216 1.41 -15.96 -2.10
CA LEU A 216 -0.01 -15.70 -2.25
C LEU A 216 -0.25 -15.03 -3.62
N VAL A 217 -0.93 -15.79 -4.48
CA VAL A 217 -1.43 -15.43 -5.82
C VAL A 217 -2.57 -14.38 -5.72
N GLY A 218 -2.35 -13.26 -5.03
CA GLY A 218 -3.43 -12.31 -4.73
C GLY A 218 -3.05 -10.88 -5.11
N GLY A 219 -3.56 -10.44 -6.27
CA GLY A 219 -3.39 -9.09 -6.81
C GLY A 219 -4.14 -7.99 -6.05
N ILE A 220 -4.78 -7.06 -6.79
CA ILE A 220 -5.45 -5.84 -6.26
C ILE A 220 -6.35 -6.09 -5.04
N ALA A 221 -7.04 -7.24 -4.99
CA ALA A 221 -7.97 -7.60 -3.93
C ALA A 221 -7.33 -7.64 -2.52
N ASN A 222 -6.06 -8.03 -2.41
CA ASN A 222 -5.36 -8.05 -1.11
C ASN A 222 -5.01 -6.63 -0.64
N ILE A 223 -4.64 -5.74 -1.56
CA ILE A 223 -4.34 -4.33 -1.24
C ILE A 223 -5.62 -3.62 -0.79
N VAL A 224 -6.71 -3.80 -1.54
CA VAL A 224 -8.01 -3.21 -1.19
C VAL A 224 -8.55 -3.80 0.11
N GLY A 225 -8.44 -5.12 0.30
CA GLY A 225 -8.85 -5.80 1.53
C GLY A 225 -8.05 -5.35 2.77
N ALA A 226 -6.74 -5.09 2.61
CA ALA A 226 -5.90 -4.56 3.68
C ALA A 226 -6.31 -3.14 4.08
N ILE A 227 -6.64 -2.29 3.11
CA ILE A 227 -7.09 -0.91 3.37
C ILE A 227 -8.48 -0.92 3.99
N ALA A 228 -9.43 -1.66 3.44
CA ALA A 228 -10.77 -1.78 4.00
C ALA A 228 -10.75 -2.38 5.43
N GLY A 229 -9.84 -3.32 5.71
CA GLY A 229 -9.59 -3.86 7.05
C GLY A 229 -8.95 -2.84 8.01
N GLY A 230 -8.02 -2.01 7.51
CA GLY A 230 -7.39 -0.87 8.20
C GLY A 230 -8.39 0.19 8.63
N LEU A 231 -9.26 0.58 7.72
CA LEU A 231 -10.24 1.62 7.95
C LEU A 231 -11.44 1.13 8.78
N GLY A 232 -11.56 -0.19 9.01
CA GLY A 232 -12.66 -0.79 9.77
C GLY A 232 -12.45 -0.86 11.30
N GLY A 233 -11.26 -0.53 11.80
CA GLY A 233 -10.92 -0.62 13.22
C GLY A 233 -10.75 -2.07 13.71
N GLY A 234 -9.58 -2.40 14.23
CA GLY A 234 -9.23 -3.73 14.68
C GLY A 234 -10.08 -4.29 15.84
N VAL A 235 -10.44 -5.56 15.68
CA VAL A 235 -10.78 -6.59 16.70
C VAL A 235 -11.98 -6.29 17.62
N GLY A 236 -13.14 -6.90 17.29
CA GLY A 236 -14.13 -7.23 18.33
C GLY A 236 -15.61 -7.35 17.97
N GLY A 237 -16.07 -7.03 16.75
CA GLY A 237 -17.53 -6.85 16.53
C GLY A 237 -18.21 -7.53 15.34
N VAL A 238 -17.48 -8.15 14.40
CA VAL A 238 -18.08 -8.61 13.12
C VAL A 238 -18.18 -10.14 13.07
N ALA A 239 -18.96 -10.73 13.97
CA ALA A 239 -19.25 -12.17 13.98
C ALA A 239 -20.67 -12.52 13.50
N GLN A 240 -21.48 -11.58 13.01
CA GLN A 240 -22.92 -11.83 12.85
C GLN A 240 -23.58 -11.37 11.55
N THR A 241 -22.82 -11.21 10.45
CA THR A 241 -23.44 -10.90 9.15
C THR A 241 -22.66 -11.50 7.99
N GLY A 242 -22.78 -12.83 7.81
CA GLY A 242 -22.84 -13.56 6.54
C GLY A 242 -21.73 -13.44 5.47
N ILE A 243 -20.83 -12.47 5.56
CA ILE A 243 -19.66 -12.35 4.70
C ILE A 243 -18.50 -12.93 5.51
N GLN A 244 -18.25 -14.23 5.37
CA GLN A 244 -16.97 -14.82 5.78
C GLN A 244 -15.88 -14.32 4.81
N ILE A 245 -15.47 -13.07 4.95
CA ILE A 245 -14.06 -12.75 4.77
C ILE A 245 -13.40 -13.42 5.97
N GLY A 246 -12.70 -14.53 5.75
CA GLY A 246 -12.04 -15.29 6.80
C GLY A 246 -11.29 -14.34 7.73
N ALA A 247 -11.43 -14.56 9.04
CA ALA A 247 -10.85 -13.75 10.11
C ALA A 247 -9.31 -13.84 10.16
N GLY A 248 -8.67 -13.37 9.09
CA GLY A 248 -7.27 -12.98 9.03
C GLY A 248 -7.26 -11.56 8.51
N THR A 249 -7.30 -10.57 9.42
CA THR A 249 -7.03 -9.16 9.13
C THR A 249 -5.62 -9.05 8.51
N LEU A 250 -5.56 -9.13 7.19
CA LEU A 250 -4.35 -8.87 6.41
C LEU A 250 -4.16 -7.35 6.32
N MET A 251 -3.98 -6.69 7.46
CA MET A 251 -3.38 -5.35 7.47
C MET A 251 -2.04 -5.47 6.73
N LEU A 252 -1.70 -4.50 5.86
CA LEU A 252 -0.35 -4.39 5.29
C LEU A 252 0.61 -4.01 6.43
N LYS A 253 0.90 -4.95 7.33
CA LYS A 253 1.90 -4.77 8.36
C LYS A 253 3.25 -4.93 7.71
N TYR A 254 3.93 -3.81 7.52
CA TYR A 254 5.32 -3.82 7.11
C TYR A 254 6.19 -4.40 8.22
N SER A 255 7.30 -5.03 7.84
CA SER A 255 8.22 -5.56 8.84
C SER A 255 8.90 -4.40 9.60
N ARG A 256 9.43 -4.66 10.79
CA ARG A 256 10.22 -3.65 11.53
C ARG A 256 11.37 -3.09 10.70
N ALA A 257 11.96 -3.91 9.82
CA ALA A 257 13.03 -3.47 8.93
C ALA A 257 12.51 -2.50 7.85
N ASP A 258 11.34 -2.79 7.27
CA ASP A 258 10.69 -1.90 6.30
C ASP A 258 10.31 -0.55 6.97
N GLU A 259 9.79 -0.59 8.20
CA GLU A 259 9.51 0.62 9.00
C GLU A 259 10.76 1.45 9.26
N SER A 260 11.87 0.83 9.68
CA SER A 260 13.15 1.53 9.85
C SER A 260 13.68 2.13 8.55
N GLN A 261 13.46 1.47 7.41
CA GLN A 261 13.86 1.99 6.10
C GLN A 261 13.01 3.21 5.70
N ALA A 262 11.70 3.16 5.97
CA ALA A 262 10.80 4.29 5.74
C ALA A 262 11.13 5.48 6.65
N ASP A 263 11.47 5.23 7.93
CA ASP A 263 11.96 6.25 8.88
C ASP A 263 13.22 6.95 8.39
N ALA A 264 14.25 6.18 8.03
CA ALA A 264 15.51 6.71 7.56
C ALA A 264 15.32 7.53 6.27
N PHE A 265 14.55 7.00 5.31
CA PHE A 265 14.18 7.73 4.11
C PHE A 265 13.43 9.04 4.43
N GLY A 266 12.45 8.98 5.34
CA GLY A 266 11.65 10.13 5.75
C GLY A 266 12.52 11.24 6.34
N ALA A 267 13.44 10.90 7.22
CA ALA A 267 14.41 11.84 7.79
C ALA A 267 15.27 12.52 6.71
N ILE A 268 15.72 11.76 5.70
CA ILE A 268 16.50 12.30 4.57
C ILE A 268 15.66 13.28 3.75
N VAL A 269 14.41 12.93 3.43
CA VAL A 269 13.49 13.82 2.70
C VAL A 269 13.25 15.11 3.48
N LEU A 270 12.97 15.01 4.78
CA LEU A 270 12.77 16.19 5.64
C LEU A 270 13.99 17.09 5.64
N TRP A 271 15.17 16.54 5.92
CA TRP A 271 16.42 17.32 5.93
C TRP A 271 16.65 18.02 4.59
N LYS A 272 16.52 17.31 3.46
CA LYS A 272 16.71 17.88 2.12
C LYS A 272 15.62 18.91 1.74
N ALA A 273 14.42 18.79 2.29
CA ALA A 273 13.33 19.74 2.10
C ALA A 273 13.38 20.92 3.11
N HIS A 274 14.42 20.95 3.95
CA HIS A 274 14.65 21.91 5.05
C HIS A 274 13.60 21.85 6.17
N TYR A 275 13.01 20.69 6.43
CA TYR A 275 12.23 20.40 7.64
C TYR A 275 13.07 19.67 8.68
N ASN A 276 12.70 19.80 9.96
CA ASN A 276 13.37 19.11 11.05
C ASN A 276 13.22 17.58 10.89
N PRO A 277 14.31 16.82 10.71
CA PRO A 277 14.24 15.37 10.52
C PRO A 277 13.74 14.60 11.75
N MET A 278 13.73 15.24 12.93
CA MET A 278 13.16 14.66 14.15
C MET A 278 11.63 14.71 14.20
N ALA A 279 10.97 15.47 13.31
CA ALA A 279 9.55 15.77 13.44
C ALA A 279 8.65 14.51 13.39
N LEU A 280 9.01 13.48 12.62
CA LEU A 280 8.28 12.21 12.62
C LEU A 280 8.36 11.51 13.99
N ALA A 281 9.55 11.46 14.60
CA ALA A 281 9.72 10.89 15.93
C ALA A 281 8.90 11.65 16.99
N ASP A 282 8.87 12.98 16.90
CA ASP A 282 8.06 13.84 17.76
C ASP A 282 6.57 13.52 17.63
N PHE A 283 6.09 13.35 16.40
CA PHE A 283 4.71 12.96 16.12
C PHE A 283 4.36 11.58 16.72
N PHE A 284 5.21 10.56 16.54
CA PHE A 284 4.99 9.24 17.12
C PHE A 284 4.99 9.27 18.66
N ARG A 285 5.92 10.00 19.26
CA ARG A 285 5.99 10.18 20.72
C ARG A 285 4.73 10.83 21.26
N LYS A 286 4.19 11.84 20.56
CA LYS A 286 2.90 12.43 20.87
C LYS A 286 1.78 11.39 20.82
N LEU A 287 1.63 10.65 19.72
CA LEU A 287 0.56 9.66 19.60
C LEU A 287 0.59 8.58 20.70
N GLN A 288 1.79 8.18 21.14
CA GLN A 288 1.96 7.25 22.27
C GLN A 288 1.54 7.87 23.61
N ALA A 289 1.76 9.17 23.79
CA ALA A 289 1.41 9.87 25.02
C ALA A 289 -0.10 10.16 25.15
N THR A 290 -0.79 10.43 24.03
CA THR A 290 -2.20 10.87 24.09
C THR A 290 -3.20 9.74 24.34
N ASN A 291 -2.81 8.47 24.11
CA ASN A 291 -3.65 7.26 24.26
C ASN A 291 -5.06 7.32 23.62
N GLN A 292 -5.34 8.34 22.82
CA GLN A 292 -6.57 8.61 22.12
C GLN A 292 -6.23 9.00 20.68
N ASN A 293 -6.97 8.43 19.74
CA ASN A 293 -6.91 8.68 18.29
C ASN A 293 -5.65 8.20 17.53
N GLY A 294 -4.61 7.69 18.22
CA GLY A 294 -3.43 7.05 17.62
C GLY A 294 -3.39 5.51 17.47
N PRO A 295 -4.39 4.69 17.85
CA PRO A 295 -4.22 3.22 17.82
C PRO A 295 -4.16 2.66 16.40
N GLN A 296 -4.78 3.32 15.41
CA GLN A 296 -4.78 2.84 14.03
C GLN A 296 -3.42 3.09 13.35
N PHE A 297 -2.93 4.33 13.35
CA PHE A 297 -1.59 4.64 12.83
C PHE A 297 -0.48 3.82 13.51
N LEU A 298 -0.52 3.64 14.83
CA LEU A 298 0.46 2.81 15.56
C LEU A 298 0.30 1.30 15.30
N SER A 299 -0.90 0.84 14.89
CA SER A 299 -1.16 -0.56 14.51
C SER A 299 -0.68 -0.84 13.09
N ASP A 300 -0.87 0.11 12.19
CA ASP A 300 -0.47 0.01 10.78
C ASP A 300 1.05 0.18 10.63
N HIS A 301 1.66 1.03 11.46
CA HIS A 301 3.10 1.28 11.53
C HIS A 301 3.69 0.78 12.86
N PRO A 302 3.96 -0.53 12.99
CA PRO A 302 4.48 -1.09 14.22
C PRO A 302 5.83 -0.45 14.55
N ASN A 303 5.99 0.00 15.80
CA ASN A 303 7.23 0.64 16.23
C ASN A 303 8.44 -0.29 15.98
N PRO A 304 9.43 0.09 15.16
CA PRO A 304 10.59 -0.74 14.84
C PRO A 304 11.51 -0.98 16.04
N GLY A 305 11.39 -0.18 17.11
CA GLY A 305 12.21 -0.25 18.31
C GLY A 305 12.17 1.07 19.06
N ASN A 306 13.30 1.78 19.11
CA ASN A 306 13.34 3.17 19.56
C ASN A 306 13.49 4.09 18.34
N ARG A 307 12.37 4.50 17.73
CA ARG A 307 12.34 5.34 16.51
C ARG A 307 13.07 6.67 16.73
N GLU A 308 12.90 7.28 17.90
CA GLU A 308 13.58 8.52 18.26
C GLU A 308 15.10 8.34 18.29
N GLU A 309 15.60 7.32 18.99
CA GLU A 309 17.04 7.04 19.06
C GLU A 309 17.63 6.68 17.69
N ALA A 310 16.91 5.91 16.87
CA ALA A 310 17.34 5.55 15.52
C ALA A 310 17.52 6.80 14.65
N ILE A 311 16.51 7.68 14.61
CA ILE A 311 16.59 8.93 13.84
C ILE A 311 17.66 9.86 14.45
N GLN A 312 17.76 9.98 15.77
CA GLN A 312 18.83 10.77 16.42
C GLN A 312 20.23 10.30 16.04
N ASN A 313 20.44 8.98 15.94
CA ASN A 313 21.73 8.42 15.54
C ASN A 313 22.03 8.69 14.07
N GLU A 314 21.03 8.60 13.20
CA GLU A 314 21.13 8.92 11.77
C GLU A 314 21.50 10.39 11.55
N VAL A 315 20.76 11.32 12.17
CA VAL A 315 20.92 12.77 11.94
C VAL A 315 22.17 13.36 12.59
N ARG A 316 22.78 12.67 13.56
CA ARG A 316 23.94 13.17 14.32
C ARG A 316 25.13 13.55 13.43
N ALA A 317 25.31 12.84 12.31
CA ALA A 317 26.41 13.05 11.39
C ALA A 317 26.10 14.08 10.29
N TRP A 318 24.85 14.55 10.19
CA TRP A 318 24.42 15.45 9.12
C TRP A 318 24.80 16.91 9.42
N PRO A 319 25.02 17.74 8.38
CA PRO A 319 25.20 19.16 8.59
C PRO A 319 24.00 19.79 9.32
N PRO A 320 24.25 20.71 10.27
CA PRO A 320 23.18 21.48 10.88
C PRO A 320 22.50 22.36 9.82
N GLU A 321 21.17 22.45 9.90
CA GLU A 321 20.32 23.18 8.96
C GLU A 321 19.42 24.14 9.74
N ASN A 322 19.07 25.27 9.12
CA ASN A 322 18.02 26.14 9.63
C ASN A 322 16.68 25.64 9.08
N TYR A 323 15.96 24.88 9.88
CA TYR A 323 14.69 24.31 9.46
C TYR A 323 13.61 25.38 9.28
N LEU A 324 12.75 25.14 8.30
CA LEU A 324 11.64 26.01 7.96
C LEU A 324 10.62 26.06 9.10
N PRO A 325 10.06 27.24 9.40
CA PRO A 325 8.89 27.34 10.24
C PRO A 325 7.63 26.92 9.48
N ASP A 326 6.52 26.85 10.20
CA ASP A 326 5.18 26.67 9.63
C ASP A 326 4.87 27.73 8.57
N SER A 327 4.39 27.28 7.41
CA SER A 327 3.92 28.15 6.35
C SER A 327 2.57 28.78 6.70
N PRO A 328 2.26 29.97 6.16
CA PRO A 328 0.91 30.56 6.28
C PRO A 328 -0.20 29.65 5.74
N GLN A 329 0.10 28.87 4.70
CA GLN A 329 -0.81 27.88 4.12
C GLN A 329 -1.12 26.76 5.11
N PHE A 330 -0.10 26.22 5.79
CA PHE A 330 -0.29 25.23 6.85
C PHE A 330 -1.15 25.80 7.98
N ALA A 331 -0.86 27.01 8.46
CA ALA A 331 -1.64 27.64 9.53
C ALA A 331 -3.12 27.80 9.14
N THR A 332 -3.39 28.17 7.88
CA THR A 332 -4.75 28.30 7.34
C THR A 332 -5.47 26.96 7.31
N VAL A 333 -4.83 25.92 6.77
CA VAL A 333 -5.42 24.58 6.67
C VAL A 333 -5.59 23.94 8.04
N ARG A 334 -4.64 24.10 8.95
CA ARG A 334 -4.75 23.61 10.34
C ARG A 334 -5.93 24.25 11.08
N ALA A 335 -6.22 25.52 10.82
CA ALA A 335 -7.39 26.21 11.38
C ALA A 335 -8.72 25.77 10.73
N HIS A 336 -8.71 25.44 9.44
CA HIS A 336 -9.90 25.04 8.69
C HIS A 336 -10.26 23.55 8.87
N ALA A 337 -9.26 22.66 8.97
CA ALA A 337 -9.43 21.20 9.00
C ALA A 337 -10.40 20.69 10.08
N PRO A 338 -10.46 21.24 11.32
CA PRO A 338 -11.45 20.83 12.32
C PRO A 338 -12.91 21.10 11.91
N GLY A 339 -13.14 22.01 10.96
CA GLY A 339 -14.46 22.33 10.40
C GLY A 339 -14.89 21.40 9.26
N VAL A 340 -13.99 20.58 8.72
CA VAL A 340 -14.31 19.59 7.69
C VAL A 340 -15.14 18.47 8.31
N HIS A 341 -16.26 18.13 7.67
CA HIS A 341 -17.06 17.00 8.09
C HIS A 341 -16.27 15.70 7.89
N ALA A 342 -15.89 15.06 9.00
CA ALA A 342 -15.15 13.81 9.01
C ALA A 342 -16.04 12.67 9.52
N TYR A 343 -15.70 11.44 9.11
CA TYR A 343 -16.43 10.21 9.44
C TYR A 343 -15.57 9.27 10.29
N THR A 344 -16.19 8.45 11.14
CA THR A 344 -15.49 7.36 11.84
C THR A 344 -15.28 6.17 10.90
N ALA A 345 -14.35 5.30 11.29
CA ALA A 345 -14.17 3.97 10.69
C ALA A 345 -15.50 3.21 10.45
N GLN A 346 -16.41 3.20 11.44
CA GLN A 346 -17.70 2.49 11.30
C GLN A 346 -18.64 3.17 10.31
N GLU A 347 -18.70 4.50 10.30
CA GLU A 347 -19.49 5.27 9.34
C GLU A 347 -18.98 5.02 7.91
N ILE A 348 -17.66 5.00 7.74
CA ILE A 348 -17.00 4.68 6.46
C ILE A 348 -17.34 3.25 6.02
N ALA A 349 -17.16 2.25 6.88
CA ALA A 349 -17.51 0.87 6.56
C ALA A 349 -19.00 0.68 6.24
N SER A 350 -19.90 1.42 6.89
CA SER A 350 -21.34 1.39 6.58
C SER A 350 -21.66 2.05 5.24
N GLY A 351 -21.04 3.19 4.93
CA GLY A 351 -21.22 3.90 3.65
C GLY A 351 -20.59 3.17 2.46
N ALA A 352 -19.54 2.40 2.69
CA ALA A 352 -18.92 1.53 1.70
C ALA A 352 -19.91 0.44 1.22
N LYS A 353 -20.61 -0.21 2.15
CA LYS A 353 -21.53 -1.32 1.86
C LYS A 353 -22.71 -0.95 0.96
N ASN A 354 -23.10 0.32 0.94
CA ASN A 354 -24.23 0.81 0.14
C ASN A 354 -23.82 1.77 -0.98
N GLY A 355 -22.52 1.84 -1.31
CA GLY A 355 -22.00 2.69 -2.40
C GLY A 355 -22.09 4.19 -2.13
N ARG A 356 -22.33 4.62 -0.88
CA ARG A 356 -22.46 6.04 -0.50
C ARG A 356 -21.23 6.85 -0.90
N TRP A 357 -20.04 6.34 -0.63
CA TRP A 357 -18.81 7.11 -0.84
C TRP A 357 -18.52 7.34 -2.31
N GLN A 358 -18.73 6.32 -3.14
CA GLN A 358 -18.69 6.48 -4.58
C GLN A 358 -19.62 7.62 -5.05
N ALA A 359 -20.88 7.62 -4.59
CA ALA A 359 -21.84 8.65 -4.95
C ALA A 359 -21.45 10.05 -4.43
N GLU A 360 -20.99 10.16 -3.19
CA GLU A 360 -20.55 11.44 -2.60
C GLU A 360 -19.29 11.99 -3.28
N ASN A 361 -18.33 11.13 -3.58
CA ASN A 361 -17.09 11.48 -4.27
C ASN A 361 -17.35 11.93 -5.72
N SER A 362 -18.23 11.23 -6.44
CA SER A 362 -18.68 11.68 -7.75
C SER A 362 -19.39 13.04 -7.68
N LYS A 363 -20.23 13.26 -6.66
CA LYS A 363 -20.99 14.50 -6.47
C LYS A 363 -20.11 15.68 -6.08
N ASN A 364 -19.12 15.47 -5.21
CA ASN A 364 -18.24 16.54 -4.74
C ASN A 364 -17.07 16.82 -5.70
N GLY A 365 -16.88 15.99 -6.74
CA GLY A 365 -15.84 16.14 -7.74
C GLY A 365 -14.53 15.43 -7.40
N ALA A 366 -14.45 14.72 -6.26
CA ALA A 366 -13.38 13.81 -5.92
C ALA A 366 -13.50 12.54 -6.78
N VAL A 367 -13.25 12.65 -8.09
CA VAL A 367 -13.24 11.50 -8.99
C VAL A 367 -11.79 11.07 -9.18
N PHE A 368 -11.51 9.77 -8.99
CA PHE A 368 -10.19 9.24 -9.33
C PHE A 368 -10.01 9.23 -10.85
N ARG A 369 -9.42 10.30 -11.36
CA ARG A 369 -8.93 10.37 -12.74
C ARG A 369 -7.58 9.72 -12.69
N GLY A 370 -7.48 8.42 -13.00
CA GLY A 370 -6.23 7.64 -12.96
C GLY A 370 -5.16 8.19 -13.91
N ALA A 371 -4.68 9.38 -13.64
CA ALA A 371 -3.94 10.20 -14.57
C ALA A 371 -2.49 10.28 -14.12
N SER A 372 -1.59 10.28 -15.10
CA SER A 372 -0.22 10.72 -14.90
C SER A 372 -0.23 12.17 -14.35
N ALA A 373 0.89 12.62 -13.77
CA ALA A 373 1.09 13.97 -13.22
C ALA A 373 0.73 15.14 -14.17
N ASN A 374 0.40 14.87 -15.43
CA ASN A 374 -0.03 15.82 -16.46
C ASN A 374 -1.52 15.73 -16.84
N GLY A 375 -2.35 14.98 -16.11
CA GLY A 375 -3.80 14.93 -16.35
C GLY A 375 -4.25 14.06 -17.54
N THR A 376 -3.36 13.23 -18.11
CA THR A 376 -3.71 12.25 -19.16
C THR A 376 -4.28 10.99 -18.51
N PRO A 377 -5.50 10.54 -18.85
CA PRO A 377 -6.06 9.27 -18.40
C PRO A 377 -5.09 8.12 -18.72
N ILE A 378 -4.72 7.30 -17.74
CA ILE A 378 -3.92 6.08 -17.97
C ILE A 378 -4.89 4.95 -18.25
N ALA A 379 -4.81 4.38 -19.46
CA ALA A 379 -5.55 3.17 -19.82
C ALA A 379 -5.20 2.01 -18.86
N LEU A 380 -6.21 1.36 -18.26
CA LEU A 380 -6.00 0.15 -17.48
C LEU A 380 -5.71 -1.06 -18.39
N VAL A 381 -6.13 -1.02 -19.65
CA VAL A 381 -5.77 -2.00 -20.68
C VAL A 381 -4.97 -1.29 -21.79
N PRO A 382 -3.75 -1.77 -22.14
CA PRO A 382 -2.97 -1.16 -23.22
C PRO A 382 -3.77 -1.11 -24.52
N ALA A 383 -3.70 -0.01 -25.27
CA ALA A 383 -4.33 0.09 -26.58
C ALA A 383 -3.86 -1.06 -27.48
N ALA A 384 -4.81 -1.77 -28.08
CA ALA A 384 -4.53 -2.90 -28.95
C ALA A 384 -5.35 -2.76 -30.25
N PRO A 385 -4.76 -3.08 -31.42
CA PRO A 385 -5.54 -3.15 -32.65
C PRO A 385 -6.53 -4.31 -32.57
N ILE A 386 -7.66 -4.18 -33.28
CA ILE A 386 -8.71 -5.20 -33.32
C ILE A 386 -8.20 -6.58 -33.80
N SER A 387 -7.12 -6.62 -34.58
CA SER A 387 -6.44 -7.85 -35.01
C SER A 387 -5.81 -8.65 -33.86
N ALA A 388 -5.39 -7.98 -32.77
CA ALA A 388 -4.79 -8.62 -31.60
C ALA A 388 -5.82 -9.30 -30.68
N VAL A 389 -7.11 -9.01 -30.88
CA VAL A 389 -8.21 -9.54 -30.06
C VAL A 389 -9.19 -10.41 -30.86
N GLN A 390 -8.92 -10.64 -32.16
CA GLN A 390 -9.78 -11.47 -33.01
C GLN A 390 -9.96 -12.87 -32.41
N PRO A 391 -11.21 -13.33 -32.21
CA PRO A 391 -11.48 -14.68 -31.75
C PRO A 391 -11.16 -15.69 -32.85
N SER A 392 -10.62 -16.84 -32.47
CA SER A 392 -10.46 -17.94 -33.40
C SER A 392 -11.83 -18.55 -33.77
N GLY A 393 -11.91 -19.21 -34.92
CA GLY A 393 -13.09 -19.98 -35.31
C GLY A 393 -13.26 -21.28 -34.51
N LYS A 394 -12.23 -21.69 -33.76
CA LYS A 394 -12.22 -22.92 -32.96
C LYS A 394 -12.65 -22.62 -31.54
N PHE A 395 -13.61 -23.38 -31.04
CA PHE A 395 -14.16 -23.18 -29.70
C PHE A 395 -13.80 -24.36 -28.83
N GLN A 396 -13.51 -24.08 -27.56
CA GLN A 396 -13.26 -25.08 -26.53
C GLN A 396 -14.18 -24.86 -25.35
N SER A 397 -14.65 -25.96 -24.77
CA SER A 397 -15.53 -25.92 -23.62
C SER A 397 -14.75 -25.63 -22.33
N THR A 398 -15.33 -24.81 -21.47
CA THR A 398 -14.69 -24.33 -20.23
C THR A 398 -15.71 -24.37 -19.09
N ASP A 399 -15.29 -24.89 -17.96
CA ASP A 399 -16.02 -24.82 -16.69
C ASP A 399 -15.81 -23.44 -16.06
N VAL A 400 -16.91 -22.78 -15.70
CA VAL A 400 -16.94 -21.46 -15.06
C VAL A 400 -17.69 -21.51 -13.73
N ASP A 401 -17.49 -22.58 -12.97
CA ASP A 401 -18.06 -22.88 -11.64
C ASP A 401 -19.52 -23.32 -11.70
N GLU A 402 -20.47 -22.40 -11.84
CA GLU A 402 -21.91 -22.71 -11.86
C GLU A 402 -22.47 -22.97 -13.27
N ALA A 403 -21.62 -23.00 -14.29
CA ALA A 403 -21.98 -23.30 -15.68
C ALA A 403 -20.78 -23.81 -16.51
N MET A 404 -21.06 -24.41 -17.66
CA MET A 404 -20.09 -24.61 -18.73
C MET A 404 -20.40 -23.67 -19.90
N ILE A 405 -19.36 -23.17 -20.56
CA ILE A 405 -19.45 -22.29 -21.73
C ILE A 405 -18.37 -22.62 -22.75
N ASP A 406 -18.70 -22.58 -24.03
CA ASP A 406 -17.71 -22.67 -25.12
C ASP A 406 -17.15 -21.28 -25.41
N ARG A 407 -15.82 -21.20 -25.53
CA ARG A 407 -15.09 -19.96 -25.83
C ARG A 407 -14.10 -20.15 -26.98
N PRO A 408 -13.68 -19.08 -27.67
CA PRO A 408 -12.57 -19.14 -28.61
C PRO A 408 -11.32 -19.76 -27.94
N ASP A 409 -10.64 -20.66 -28.65
CA ASP A 409 -9.49 -21.39 -28.10
C ASP A 409 -8.30 -20.48 -27.78
N ASN A 410 -8.19 -19.36 -28.51
CA ASN A 410 -7.17 -18.32 -28.34
C ASN A 410 -7.52 -17.25 -27.29
N TRP A 411 -8.69 -17.34 -26.65
CA TRP A 411 -9.01 -16.51 -25.48
C TRP A 411 -8.58 -17.24 -24.22
N GLN A 412 -8.18 -16.51 -23.19
CA GLN A 412 -7.73 -17.06 -21.91
C GLN A 412 -8.85 -16.98 -20.88
N VAL A 413 -8.87 -17.92 -19.94
CA VAL A 413 -9.72 -17.90 -18.75
C VAL A 413 -8.91 -17.26 -17.63
N ILE A 414 -9.47 -16.25 -17.01
CA ILE A 414 -8.87 -15.47 -15.93
C ILE A 414 -9.79 -15.62 -14.73
N PRO A 415 -9.42 -16.43 -13.72
CA PRO A 415 -10.19 -16.55 -12.50
C PRO A 415 -10.28 -15.20 -11.77
N GLY A 416 -11.50 -14.82 -11.36
CA GLY A 416 -11.79 -13.63 -10.57
C GLY A 416 -12.04 -13.95 -9.09
N GLN A 417 -12.44 -12.92 -8.33
CA GLN A 417 -12.86 -13.08 -6.93
C GLN A 417 -14.38 -13.36 -6.87
N GLN A 418 -14.89 -13.91 -5.76
CA GLN A 418 -16.35 -14.09 -5.52
C GLN A 418 -17.09 -14.86 -6.63
N SER A 419 -16.57 -16.01 -7.08
CA SER A 419 -17.14 -16.80 -8.18
C SER A 419 -17.31 -15.99 -9.48
N SER A 420 -16.40 -15.04 -9.73
CA SER A 420 -16.27 -14.38 -11.02
C SER A 420 -15.25 -15.10 -11.89
N VAL A 421 -15.54 -15.26 -13.18
CA VAL A 421 -14.62 -15.77 -14.19
C VAL A 421 -14.64 -14.83 -15.39
N THR A 422 -13.47 -14.39 -15.84
CA THR A 422 -13.33 -13.60 -17.06
C THR A 422 -12.78 -14.45 -18.18
N ILE A 423 -13.37 -14.36 -19.38
CA ILE A 423 -12.83 -14.97 -20.59
C ILE A 423 -12.53 -13.85 -21.58
N ALA A 424 -11.27 -13.67 -21.94
CA ALA A 424 -10.82 -12.55 -22.75
C ALA A 424 -9.62 -12.92 -23.65
N PRO A 425 -9.38 -12.26 -24.78
CA PRO A 425 -8.10 -12.35 -25.47
C PRO A 425 -6.99 -11.76 -24.59
N ARG A 426 -5.74 -12.22 -24.77
CA ARG A 426 -4.60 -11.77 -23.96
C ARG A 426 -4.38 -10.25 -23.98
N ALA A 427 -4.67 -9.59 -25.11
CA ALA A 427 -4.59 -8.14 -25.25
C ALA A 427 -5.86 -7.40 -24.79
N GLY A 428 -6.94 -8.14 -24.50
CA GLY A 428 -8.26 -7.61 -24.18
C GLY A 428 -8.53 -7.41 -22.69
N ALA A 429 -7.69 -7.93 -21.81
CA ALA A 429 -7.86 -7.80 -20.37
C ALA A 429 -6.50 -7.64 -19.68
N SER A 430 -6.43 -6.80 -18.66
CA SER A 430 -5.20 -6.60 -17.91
C SER A 430 -5.43 -6.04 -16.51
N GLY A 431 -4.90 -6.72 -15.49
CA GLY A 431 -5.03 -6.31 -14.09
C GLY A 431 -6.49 -6.22 -13.62
N GLY A 432 -7.35 -7.15 -14.00
CA GLY A 432 -8.77 -7.15 -13.60
C GLY A 432 -9.68 -6.22 -14.43
N ALA A 433 -9.13 -5.27 -15.18
CA ALA A 433 -9.90 -4.53 -16.19
C ALA A 433 -10.07 -5.37 -17.46
N VAL A 434 -11.25 -5.30 -18.07
CA VAL A 434 -11.61 -6.03 -19.28
C VAL A 434 -12.10 -5.02 -20.30
N ALA A 435 -11.40 -4.92 -21.42
CA ALA A 435 -11.83 -4.11 -22.57
C ALA A 435 -12.44 -4.98 -23.67
N TYR A 436 -12.08 -6.26 -23.72
CA TYR A 436 -12.66 -7.24 -24.65
C TYR A 436 -12.88 -8.57 -23.93
N GLY A 437 -14.07 -9.14 -24.07
CA GLY A 437 -14.34 -10.49 -23.57
C GLY A 437 -15.71 -10.63 -22.92
N VAL A 438 -15.80 -11.55 -21.96
CA VAL A 438 -16.96 -11.72 -21.09
C VAL A 438 -16.52 -11.83 -19.64
N VAL A 439 -17.22 -11.12 -18.75
CA VAL A 439 -17.15 -11.32 -17.30
C VAL A 439 -18.38 -12.12 -16.89
N ILE A 440 -18.17 -13.22 -16.18
CA ILE A 440 -19.20 -14.14 -15.72
C ILE A 440 -19.17 -14.09 -14.19
N GLN A 441 -20.32 -13.97 -13.54
CA GLN A 441 -20.37 -13.93 -12.08
C GLN A 441 -21.69 -14.51 -11.55
N SER A 442 -21.57 -15.24 -10.45
CA SER A 442 -22.71 -15.71 -9.65
C SER A 442 -22.94 -14.82 -8.43
N VAL A 443 -24.19 -14.45 -8.19
CA VAL A 443 -24.62 -13.58 -7.08
C VAL A 443 -25.81 -14.15 -6.34
N SER A 444 -25.87 -13.86 -5.04
CA SER A 444 -27.05 -14.12 -4.22
C SER A 444 -27.96 -12.89 -4.22
N LEU A 445 -29.24 -13.09 -4.49
CA LEU A 445 -30.26 -12.06 -4.51
C LEU A 445 -30.82 -11.86 -3.09
N SER A 446 -30.83 -10.61 -2.62
CA SER A 446 -31.44 -10.23 -1.34
C SER A 446 -32.97 -10.34 -1.43
N GLY A 447 -33.58 -11.17 -0.57
CA GLY A 447 -35.04 -11.22 -0.41
C GLY A 447 -35.70 -12.59 -0.57
N GLY A 448 -34.97 -13.66 -0.95
CA GLY A 448 -35.46 -15.05 -0.92
C GLY A 448 -36.64 -15.40 -1.83
N SER A 449 -37.30 -14.43 -2.46
CA SER A 449 -38.36 -14.63 -3.45
C SER A 449 -37.78 -14.90 -4.84
N GLU A 450 -38.45 -15.74 -5.63
CA GLU A 450 -38.16 -16.02 -7.04
C GLU A 450 -38.33 -14.74 -7.88
N ALA A 451 -37.31 -13.89 -7.92
CA ALA A 451 -37.30 -12.70 -8.78
C ALA A 451 -37.25 -13.15 -10.25
N ASN A 452 -38.13 -12.57 -11.08
CA ASN A 452 -38.16 -12.90 -12.50
C ASN A 452 -36.92 -12.33 -13.22
N ALA A 453 -36.67 -12.81 -14.43
CA ALA A 453 -35.47 -12.45 -15.19
C ALA A 453 -35.30 -10.94 -15.40
N GLN A 454 -36.39 -10.19 -15.57
CA GLN A 454 -36.34 -8.73 -15.75
C GLN A 454 -35.92 -8.00 -14.47
N GLN A 455 -36.46 -8.41 -13.32
CA GLN A 455 -36.13 -7.83 -12.02
C GLN A 455 -34.66 -8.10 -11.65
N VAL A 456 -34.20 -9.34 -11.88
CA VAL A 456 -32.82 -9.74 -11.63
C VAL A 456 -31.85 -8.94 -12.49
N THR A 457 -32.09 -8.85 -13.80
CA THR A 457 -31.23 -8.07 -14.70
C THR A 457 -31.25 -6.58 -14.35
N SER A 458 -32.41 -6.02 -13.98
CA SER A 458 -32.50 -4.61 -13.55
C SER A 458 -31.70 -4.35 -12.28
N ALA A 459 -31.77 -5.24 -11.29
CA ALA A 459 -31.01 -5.12 -10.05
C ALA A 459 -29.49 -5.23 -10.29
N ILE A 460 -29.07 -6.15 -11.15
CA ILE A 460 -27.65 -6.30 -11.54
C ILE A 460 -27.19 -5.06 -12.30
N ALA A 461 -27.97 -4.58 -13.27
CA ALA A 461 -27.66 -3.37 -14.03
C ALA A 461 -27.51 -2.15 -13.11
N GLN A 462 -28.41 -1.98 -12.15
CA GLN A 462 -28.30 -0.91 -11.13
C GLN A 462 -27.05 -1.06 -10.28
N GLY A 463 -26.66 -2.30 -9.92
CA GLY A 463 -25.40 -2.56 -9.22
C GLY A 463 -24.17 -2.18 -10.04
N LEU A 464 -24.18 -2.51 -11.34
CA LEU A 464 -23.10 -2.14 -12.28
C LEU A 464 -23.03 -0.62 -12.50
N GLU A 465 -24.16 0.05 -12.71
CA GLU A 465 -24.24 1.52 -12.81
C GLU A 465 -23.82 2.22 -11.51
N SER A 466 -24.10 1.60 -10.36
CA SER A 466 -23.63 2.11 -9.07
C SER A 466 -22.11 1.98 -8.97
N GLY A 467 -21.53 0.91 -9.53
CA GLY A 467 -20.08 0.65 -9.58
C GLY A 467 -19.31 1.46 -10.63
N ASP A 468 -19.99 2.00 -11.65
CA ASP A 468 -19.42 2.82 -12.70
C ASP A 468 -20.34 4.00 -13.08
N SER A 469 -19.96 5.22 -12.69
CA SER A 469 -20.76 6.43 -12.92
C SER A 469 -20.92 6.82 -14.40
N ASN A 470 -19.99 6.38 -15.26
CA ASN A 470 -20.07 6.60 -16.70
C ASN A 470 -20.99 5.57 -17.37
N MET A 471 -21.28 4.46 -16.68
CA MET A 471 -22.18 3.45 -17.18
C MET A 471 -23.61 3.98 -17.26
N LYS A 472 -24.27 3.67 -18.37
CA LYS A 472 -25.64 4.05 -18.69
C LYS A 472 -26.34 2.88 -19.33
N GLN A 473 -27.54 2.57 -18.86
CA GLN A 473 -28.46 1.68 -19.56
C GLN A 473 -28.88 2.24 -20.91
N ASN A 474 -28.88 1.39 -21.93
CA ASN A 474 -29.32 1.70 -23.28
C ASN A 474 -30.50 0.80 -23.66
N GLY A 475 -31.71 1.29 -23.37
CA GLY A 475 -32.96 0.58 -23.62
C GLY A 475 -33.57 -0.05 -22.37
N ASN A 476 -34.58 -0.90 -22.57
CA ASN A 476 -35.26 -1.63 -21.50
C ASN A 476 -34.74 -3.08 -21.44
N VAL A 477 -34.94 -3.74 -20.30
CA VAL A 477 -34.62 -5.17 -20.19
C VAL A 477 -35.53 -6.00 -21.09
N GLU A 478 -34.94 -6.78 -21.98
CA GLU A 478 -35.62 -7.74 -22.83
C GLU A 478 -35.56 -9.13 -22.21
N THR A 479 -36.59 -9.96 -22.43
CA THR A 479 -36.57 -11.36 -21.99
C THR A 479 -36.13 -12.26 -23.13
N ILE A 480 -35.08 -13.04 -22.89
CA ILE A 480 -34.51 -14.03 -23.81
C ILE A 480 -34.47 -15.41 -23.13
N THR A 481 -34.00 -16.42 -23.85
CA THR A 481 -33.81 -17.78 -23.32
C THR A 481 -32.33 -18.17 -23.35
N VAL A 482 -31.79 -18.63 -22.23
CA VAL A 482 -30.42 -19.15 -22.11
C VAL A 482 -30.47 -20.53 -21.47
N ALA A 483 -29.91 -21.54 -22.14
CA ALA A 483 -29.94 -22.95 -21.71
C ALA A 483 -31.36 -23.45 -21.33
N GLY A 484 -32.39 -22.98 -22.04
CA GLY A 484 -33.79 -23.34 -21.78
C GLY A 484 -34.46 -22.59 -20.62
N MET A 485 -33.76 -21.68 -19.94
CA MET A 485 -34.33 -20.85 -18.86
C MET A 485 -34.58 -19.40 -19.31
N PRO A 486 -35.61 -18.73 -18.78
CA PRO A 486 -35.80 -17.29 -18.97
C PRO A 486 -34.60 -16.50 -18.43
N ALA A 487 -34.11 -15.56 -19.22
CA ALA A 487 -33.01 -14.68 -18.89
C ALA A 487 -33.36 -13.24 -19.30
N GLY A 488 -32.81 -12.25 -18.60
CA GLY A 488 -33.00 -10.84 -18.94
C GLY A 488 -31.77 -10.30 -19.63
N SER A 489 -31.96 -9.53 -20.70
CA SER A 489 -30.90 -8.97 -21.53
C SER A 489 -30.99 -7.44 -21.56
N LEU A 490 -29.84 -6.77 -21.47
CA LEU A 490 -29.76 -5.31 -21.46
C LEU A 490 -28.43 -4.85 -22.07
N GLN A 491 -28.47 -3.76 -22.83
CA GLN A 491 -27.27 -3.08 -23.30
C GLN A 491 -26.91 -1.95 -22.34
N LEU A 492 -25.63 -1.82 -22.04
CA LEU A 492 -25.05 -0.75 -21.24
C LEU A 492 -23.92 -0.09 -22.06
N THR A 493 -23.61 1.16 -21.74
CA THR A 493 -22.49 1.89 -22.33
C THR A 493 -21.69 2.58 -21.25
N THR A 494 -20.36 2.53 -21.32
CA THR A 494 -19.47 3.25 -20.39
C THR A 494 -18.19 3.72 -21.09
N VAL A 495 -17.27 4.33 -20.36
CA VAL A 495 -15.93 4.71 -20.85
C VAL A 495 -15.02 3.48 -20.77
N SER A 496 -14.38 3.12 -21.88
CA SER A 496 -13.53 1.94 -21.93
C SER A 496 -12.27 2.09 -21.09
N PRO A 497 -11.81 1.02 -20.39
CA PRO A 497 -10.51 1.01 -19.74
C PRO A 497 -9.35 0.95 -20.75
N MET A 498 -9.64 0.84 -22.05
CA MET A 498 -8.67 0.91 -23.14
C MET A 498 -8.82 2.22 -23.91
N LEU A 499 -7.73 2.97 -24.10
CA LEU A 499 -7.74 4.16 -24.96
C LEU A 499 -7.79 3.77 -26.45
N GLY A 500 -8.30 4.67 -27.28
CA GLY A 500 -8.20 4.59 -28.73
C GLY A 500 -6.74 4.57 -29.20
N GLN A 501 -6.52 4.20 -30.46
CA GLN A 501 -5.16 4.18 -31.04
C GLN A 501 -4.50 5.56 -31.08
N ASP A 502 -5.29 6.63 -31.09
CA ASP A 502 -4.86 8.02 -31.00
C ASP A 502 -4.66 8.50 -29.56
N GLY A 503 -4.84 7.61 -28.57
CA GLY A 503 -4.74 7.92 -27.14
C GLY A 503 -5.97 8.62 -26.57
N SER A 504 -7.05 8.78 -27.33
CA SER A 504 -8.30 9.36 -26.85
C SER A 504 -9.10 8.37 -25.99
N GLU A 505 -9.91 8.91 -25.07
CA GLU A 505 -10.95 8.13 -24.41
C GLU A 505 -11.97 7.66 -25.46
N GLN A 506 -12.44 6.42 -25.31
CA GLN A 506 -13.47 5.86 -26.17
C GLN A 506 -14.55 5.19 -25.32
N LEU A 507 -15.76 5.11 -25.87
CA LEU A 507 -16.86 4.39 -25.25
C LEU A 507 -16.73 2.89 -25.48
N GLU A 508 -17.25 2.11 -24.55
CA GLU A 508 -17.50 0.69 -24.71
C GLU A 508 -18.99 0.35 -24.61
N ARG A 509 -19.33 -0.80 -25.21
CA ARG A 509 -20.65 -1.41 -25.09
C ARG A 509 -20.52 -2.68 -24.26
N ASP A 510 -21.47 -2.81 -23.35
CA ASP A 510 -21.56 -3.91 -22.40
C ASP A 510 -22.92 -4.57 -22.58
N TRP A 511 -22.91 -5.84 -22.98
CA TRP A 511 -24.13 -6.62 -23.12
C TRP A 511 -24.31 -7.53 -21.91
N LEU A 512 -25.21 -7.11 -21.03
CA LEU A 512 -25.61 -7.83 -19.83
C LEU A 512 -26.66 -8.87 -20.17
N VAL A 513 -26.43 -10.11 -19.72
CA VAL A 513 -27.42 -11.18 -19.71
C VAL A 513 -27.42 -11.83 -18.34
N ALA A 514 -28.56 -11.84 -17.64
CA ALA A 514 -28.68 -12.46 -16.33
C ALA A 514 -29.71 -13.60 -16.33
N VAL A 515 -29.35 -14.71 -15.73
CA VAL A 515 -30.15 -15.93 -15.62
C VAL A 515 -30.44 -16.17 -14.13
N PRO A 516 -31.69 -15.99 -13.67
CA PRO A 516 -32.10 -16.37 -12.33
C PRO A 516 -31.91 -17.87 -12.10
N ARG A 517 -31.49 -18.24 -10.89
CA ARG A 517 -31.25 -19.62 -10.45
C ARG A 517 -32.03 -19.91 -9.16
N GLY A 518 -32.30 -21.19 -8.92
CA GLY A 518 -32.96 -21.63 -7.69
C GLY A 518 -32.19 -21.23 -6.44
N GLY A 519 -32.89 -21.09 -5.31
CA GLY A 519 -32.27 -20.74 -4.02
C GLY A 519 -31.89 -19.26 -3.87
N GLY A 520 -32.53 -18.37 -4.64
CA GLY A 520 -32.27 -16.93 -4.57
C GLY A 520 -30.91 -16.54 -5.13
N LYS A 521 -30.43 -17.24 -6.17
CA LYS A 521 -29.17 -16.94 -6.86
C LYS A 521 -29.44 -16.44 -8.27
N ALA A 522 -28.44 -15.82 -8.88
CA ALA A 522 -28.41 -15.55 -10.31
C ALA A 522 -26.97 -15.66 -10.82
N ILE A 523 -26.83 -16.05 -12.08
CA ILE A 523 -25.57 -15.96 -12.81
C ILE A 523 -25.75 -14.98 -13.95
N TYR A 524 -24.79 -14.09 -14.15
CA TYR A 524 -24.83 -13.13 -15.25
C TYR A 524 -23.53 -13.07 -16.03
N PHE A 525 -23.68 -12.63 -17.26
CA PHE A 525 -22.64 -12.50 -18.28
C PHE A 525 -22.64 -11.04 -18.74
N VAL A 526 -21.48 -10.39 -18.71
CA VAL A 526 -21.28 -9.06 -19.28
C VAL A 526 -20.27 -9.19 -20.41
N PHE A 527 -20.76 -9.16 -21.65
CA PHE A 527 -19.89 -9.16 -22.83
C PHE A 527 -19.45 -7.73 -23.12
N VAL A 528 -18.13 -7.50 -23.20
CA VAL A 528 -17.53 -6.16 -23.25
C VAL A 528 -16.70 -6.00 -24.52
N ALA A 529 -16.84 -4.86 -25.20
CA ALA A 529 -15.93 -4.41 -26.26
C ALA A 529 -16.05 -2.89 -26.48
N PRO A 530 -15.00 -2.18 -26.96
CA PRO A 530 -15.12 -0.81 -27.40
C PRO A 530 -16.23 -0.66 -28.44
N GLN A 531 -16.95 0.45 -28.40
CA GLN A 531 -18.18 0.67 -29.16
C GLN A 531 -17.97 0.44 -30.66
N ALA A 532 -16.82 0.88 -31.20
CA ALA A 532 -16.43 0.73 -32.60
C ALA A 532 -16.18 -0.72 -33.03
N ASN A 533 -15.95 -1.63 -32.09
CA ASN A 533 -15.56 -3.02 -32.35
C ASN A 533 -16.58 -4.06 -31.86
N PHE A 534 -17.57 -3.64 -31.07
CA PHE A 534 -18.53 -4.55 -30.46
C PHE A 534 -19.34 -5.35 -31.49
N ASP A 535 -19.85 -4.74 -32.56
CA ASP A 535 -20.64 -5.46 -33.58
C ASP A 535 -19.82 -6.51 -34.32
N GLN A 536 -18.49 -6.32 -34.45
CA GLN A 536 -17.60 -7.30 -35.04
C GLN A 536 -17.43 -8.54 -34.15
N LEU A 537 -17.52 -8.38 -32.83
CA LEU A 537 -17.37 -9.46 -31.85
C LEU A 537 -18.69 -10.09 -31.43
N LYS A 538 -19.81 -9.41 -31.69
CA LYS A 538 -21.15 -9.88 -31.34
C LYS A 538 -21.45 -11.31 -31.82
N PRO A 539 -21.08 -11.76 -33.04
CA PRO A 539 -21.30 -13.16 -33.44
C PRO A 539 -20.57 -14.18 -32.54
N THR A 540 -19.38 -13.83 -32.04
CA THR A 540 -18.65 -14.65 -31.07
C THR A 540 -19.36 -14.65 -29.72
N PHE A 541 -19.80 -13.49 -29.24
CA PHE A 541 -20.56 -13.39 -27.98
C PHE A 541 -21.86 -14.19 -28.03
N ASP A 542 -22.61 -14.11 -29.14
CA ASP A 542 -23.82 -14.90 -29.36
C ASP A 542 -23.53 -16.40 -29.31
N LYS A 543 -22.45 -16.85 -29.98
CA LYS A 543 -22.04 -18.25 -29.95
C LYS A 543 -21.66 -18.70 -28.54
N MET A 544 -20.90 -17.89 -27.80
CA MET A 544 -20.56 -18.16 -26.41
C MET A 544 -21.82 -18.29 -25.55
N LEU A 545 -22.74 -17.32 -25.61
CA LEU A 545 -23.98 -17.35 -24.83
C LEU A 545 -24.86 -18.58 -25.18
N SER A 546 -24.98 -18.91 -26.46
CA SER A 546 -25.78 -20.07 -26.91
C SER A 546 -25.23 -21.43 -26.46
N SER A 547 -23.94 -21.49 -26.11
CA SER A 547 -23.27 -22.72 -25.65
C SER A 547 -23.37 -22.96 -24.15
N VAL A 548 -23.93 -21.99 -23.41
CA VAL A 548 -24.08 -22.07 -21.95
C VAL A 548 -24.94 -23.27 -21.58
N ARG A 549 -24.47 -24.04 -20.61
CA ARG A 549 -25.20 -25.15 -19.98
C ARG A 549 -24.92 -25.14 -18.48
N PHE A 550 -25.95 -25.42 -17.68
CA PHE A 550 -25.92 -25.33 -16.23
C PHE A 550 -25.95 -26.70 -15.54
#